data_AF-A0A3A4VIZ4-F1
#
_entry.id   AF-A0A3A4VIZ4-F1
#
_cell.length_a   1.000
_cell.length_b   1.000
_cell.length_c   1.000
_cell.angle_alpha   90.00
_cell.angle_beta   90.00
_cell.angle_gamma   90.00
#
_symmetry.space_group_name_H-M   'P 1'
#
loop_
_entity.id
_entity.type
_entity.pdbx_description
1 polymer ?
#
loop_
_entity_poly.entity_id
_entity_poly.type
_entity_poly.pdbx_seq_one_letter_code
_entity_poly.pdbx_strand_id
1 'polypeptide(L)'
;MESRFQVSGFRFQKIRSHSAFPLKAESWRLTAGSSRASRGFTLIELLVVIAIIGILSAVVLSSLTNIRGKARIAVAQQTLRSAVTGLSLCLSDNLPITGPAMTNTGAGTGNTTGTMCAGGATYPKLPTGWIYCNGAVQGTGAGDSTAATPVCRNSALYTQFQPAGTPQAVPFRITVYSSEDKWMVQYNMTTTPSAQYTSQAAL
;
A
#
# COMPACT_ATOMS: atom_id res chain seq x y z
N MET A 1 34.44 -79.55 -5.32
CA MET A 1 33.16 -79.05 -4.75
C MET A 1 33.37 -77.59 -4.40
N GLU A 2 33.19 -76.68 -5.36
CA GLU A 2 33.18 -75.24 -5.08
C GLU A 2 31.77 -74.73 -5.35
N SER A 3 31.09 -74.37 -4.26
CA SER A 3 29.76 -73.79 -4.24
C SER A 3 29.79 -72.44 -4.94
N ARG A 4 29.16 -72.39 -6.11
CA ARG A 4 29.00 -71.15 -6.87
C ARG A 4 27.89 -70.31 -6.26
N PHE A 5 28.25 -69.25 -5.57
CA PHE A 5 27.31 -68.19 -5.23
C PHE A 5 27.11 -67.31 -6.47
N GLN A 6 26.05 -67.63 -7.22
CA GLN A 6 25.55 -66.81 -8.32
C GLN A 6 24.50 -65.86 -7.76
N VAL A 7 24.76 -64.56 -7.81
CA VAL A 7 23.69 -63.55 -7.78
C VAL A 7 23.50 -63.09 -9.22
N SER A 8 22.29 -63.31 -9.73
CA SER A 8 21.90 -63.13 -11.12
C SER A 8 22.37 -61.79 -11.70
N GLY A 9 23.17 -61.86 -12.78
CA GLY A 9 23.30 -60.76 -13.74
C GLY A 9 24.70 -60.34 -14.16
N PHE A 10 25.76 -60.71 -13.44
CA PHE A 10 27.11 -60.20 -13.75
C PHE A 10 28.11 -61.29 -14.10
N ARG A 11 28.54 -61.31 -15.37
CA ARG A 11 29.69 -62.07 -15.86
C ARG A 11 30.91 -61.15 -15.88
N PHE A 12 31.89 -61.45 -15.04
CA PHE A 12 33.15 -60.71 -14.99
C PHE A 12 34.14 -61.26 -16.04
N GLN A 13 34.61 -60.40 -16.94
CA GLN A 13 35.76 -60.71 -17.78
C GLN A 13 36.88 -59.69 -17.53
N LYS A 14 38.08 -60.23 -17.33
CA LYS A 14 39.29 -59.55 -16.88
C LYS A 14 39.98 -58.89 -18.07
N ILE A 15 40.13 -57.56 -18.07
CA ILE A 15 40.91 -56.84 -19.08
C ILE A 15 42.30 -56.52 -18.50
N ARG A 16 43.34 -56.77 -19.30
CA ARG A 16 44.76 -56.54 -18.96
C ARG A 16 45.10 -55.05 -18.99
N SER A 17 45.81 -54.61 -17.94
CA SER A 17 46.37 -53.28 -17.75
C SER A 17 47.88 -53.32 -17.97
N HIS A 18 48.43 -52.33 -18.70
CA HIS A 18 49.87 -52.08 -18.76
C HIS A 18 50.22 -50.72 -18.12
N SER A 19 50.92 -50.83 -16.99
CA SER A 19 51.93 -49.97 -16.34
C SER A 19 51.75 -48.44 -16.31
N ALA A 20 51.52 -47.87 -15.12
CA ALA A 20 52.58 -47.32 -14.25
C ALA A 20 52.00 -46.45 -13.09
N PHE A 21 52.23 -46.94 -11.86
CA PHE A 21 52.17 -46.32 -10.51
C PHE A 21 50.88 -45.65 -9.94
N PRO A 22 50.61 -45.82 -8.62
CA PRO A 22 49.25 -45.84 -8.09
C PRO A 22 48.95 -44.65 -7.18
N LEU A 23 48.06 -43.75 -7.61
CA LEU A 23 47.22 -43.00 -6.69
C LEU A 23 45.78 -43.45 -6.93
N LYS A 24 45.27 -44.16 -5.92
CA LYS A 24 43.98 -44.83 -5.90
C LYS A 24 42.85 -43.82 -5.82
N ALA A 25 42.61 -43.08 -6.90
CA ALA A 25 41.35 -42.41 -7.13
C ALA A 25 40.42 -43.42 -7.80
N GLU A 26 39.73 -44.22 -6.98
CA GLU A 26 38.62 -45.04 -7.47
C GLU A 26 37.48 -44.10 -7.89
N SER A 27 37.50 -43.68 -9.16
CA SER A 27 36.35 -43.00 -9.76
C SER A 27 35.26 -44.05 -10.01
N TRP A 28 34.42 -44.26 -9.01
CA TRP A 28 33.21 -45.05 -9.13
C TRP A 28 32.25 -44.36 -10.10
N ARG A 29 32.30 -44.76 -11.39
CA ARG A 29 31.23 -44.41 -12.33
C ARG A 29 30.06 -45.37 -12.10
N LEU A 30 29.15 -44.94 -11.22
CA LEU A 30 27.84 -45.56 -11.08
C LEU A 30 27.01 -45.22 -12.31
N THR A 31 26.89 -46.14 -13.26
CA THR A 31 25.81 -46.10 -14.24
C THR A 31 24.52 -46.44 -13.51
N ALA A 32 23.84 -45.41 -13.01
CA ALA A 32 22.51 -45.54 -12.45
C ALA A 32 21.53 -45.88 -13.58
N GLY A 33 21.17 -47.16 -13.72
CA GLY A 33 19.97 -47.60 -14.41
C GLY A 33 18.73 -47.18 -13.63
N SER A 34 18.47 -45.88 -13.58
CA SER A 34 17.22 -45.33 -13.07
C SER A 34 16.22 -45.36 -14.22
N SER A 35 15.46 -46.45 -14.32
CA SER A 35 14.18 -46.42 -15.04
C SER A 35 13.26 -45.47 -14.28
N ARG A 36 13.40 -44.16 -14.55
CA ARG A 36 12.41 -43.15 -14.18
C ARG A 36 11.13 -43.56 -14.89
N ALA A 37 10.22 -44.19 -14.16
CA ALA A 37 8.83 -44.30 -14.57
C ALA A 37 8.31 -42.86 -14.65
N SER A 38 8.40 -42.27 -15.85
CA SER A 38 7.78 -41.00 -16.17
C SER A 38 6.27 -41.21 -16.13
N ARG A 39 5.69 -41.01 -14.94
CA ARG A 39 4.25 -40.88 -14.77
C ARG A 39 3.82 -39.66 -15.58
N GLY A 40 3.13 -39.89 -16.69
CA GLY A 40 2.54 -38.82 -17.49
C GLY A 40 1.41 -38.17 -16.71
N PHE A 41 1.36 -36.84 -16.72
CA PHE A 41 0.22 -36.08 -16.20
C PHE A 41 -0.99 -36.40 -17.07
N THR A 42 -2.09 -36.83 -16.45
CA THR A 42 -3.33 -37.05 -17.19
C THR A 42 -3.94 -35.71 -17.56
N LEU A 43 -4.61 -35.65 -18.73
CA LEU A 43 -5.32 -34.43 -19.15
C LEU A 43 -6.39 -34.02 -18.13
N ILE A 44 -6.99 -34.99 -17.44
CA ILE A 44 -7.99 -34.73 -16.40
C ILE A 44 -7.38 -34.11 -15.13
N GLU A 45 -6.17 -34.52 -14.74
CA GLU A 45 -5.46 -33.88 -13.62
C GLU A 45 -5.17 -32.42 -13.90
N LEU A 46 -4.73 -32.09 -15.12
CA LEU A 46 -4.50 -30.68 -15.48
C LEU A 46 -5.81 -29.90 -15.60
N LEU A 47 -6.88 -30.50 -16.12
CA LEU A 47 -8.17 -29.85 -16.29
C LEU A 47 -8.81 -29.49 -14.95
N VAL A 48 -8.76 -30.38 -13.95
CA VAL A 48 -9.29 -30.10 -12.61
C VAL A 48 -8.48 -29.01 -11.90
N VAL A 49 -7.16 -28.97 -12.09
CA VAL A 49 -6.31 -27.96 -11.46
C VAL A 49 -6.65 -26.55 -11.98
N ILE A 50 -6.74 -26.37 -13.30
CA ILE A 50 -7.12 -25.06 -13.84
C ILE A 50 -8.54 -24.66 -13.47
N ALA A 51 -9.46 -25.64 -13.31
CA ALA A 51 -10.81 -25.38 -12.83
C ALA A 51 -10.81 -24.85 -11.39
N ILE A 52 -10.05 -25.47 -10.49
CA ILE A 52 -9.96 -25.03 -9.09
C ILE A 52 -9.26 -23.67 -8.99
N ILE A 53 -8.15 -23.45 -9.71
CA ILE A 53 -7.46 -22.15 -9.73
C ILE A 53 -8.39 -21.05 -10.27
N GLY A 54 -9.19 -21.35 -11.29
CA GLY A 54 -10.20 -20.43 -11.83
C GLY A 54 -11.18 -19.98 -10.76
N ILE A 55 -11.78 -20.91 -10.02
CA ILE A 55 -12.74 -20.61 -8.95
C ILE A 55 -12.09 -19.78 -7.84
N LEU A 56 -10.89 -20.18 -7.36
CA LEU A 56 -10.18 -19.46 -6.31
C LEU A 56 -9.79 -18.05 -6.74
N SER A 57 -9.31 -17.87 -7.97
CA SER A 57 -8.87 -16.57 -8.49
C SER A 57 -10.02 -15.57 -8.61
N ALA A 58 -11.23 -16.01 -8.98
CA ALA A 58 -12.41 -15.17 -9.10
C ALA A 58 -12.81 -14.56 -7.75
N VAL A 59 -12.79 -15.36 -6.67
CA VAL A 59 -13.10 -14.88 -5.31
C VAL A 59 -12.02 -13.92 -4.79
N VAL A 60 -10.75 -14.20 -5.07
CA VAL A 60 -9.66 -13.31 -4.67
C VAL A 60 -9.79 -11.95 -5.36
N LEU A 61 -10.09 -11.93 -6.66
CA LEU A 61 -10.20 -10.69 -7.42
C LEU A 61 -11.33 -9.77 -6.91
N SER A 62 -12.48 -10.34 -6.55
CA SER A 62 -13.61 -9.56 -6.01
C SER A 62 -13.30 -8.96 -4.63
N SER A 63 -12.47 -9.63 -3.82
CA SER A 63 -12.03 -9.10 -2.52
C SER A 63 -11.00 -7.98 -2.64
N LEU A 64 -10.15 -8.01 -3.68
CA LEU A 64 -9.00 -7.11 -3.82
C LEU A 64 -9.40 -5.64 -4.10
N THR A 65 -10.51 -5.41 -4.81
CA THR A 65 -11.01 -4.05 -5.10
C THR A 65 -11.37 -3.29 -3.82
N ASN A 66 -12.07 -3.96 -2.91
CA ASN A 66 -12.44 -3.42 -1.60
C ASN A 66 -11.23 -3.15 -0.71
N ILE A 67 -10.22 -4.04 -0.74
CA ILE A 67 -8.98 -3.88 0.04
C ILE A 67 -8.20 -2.66 -0.44
N ARG A 68 -8.12 -2.42 -1.77
CA ARG A 68 -7.43 -1.26 -2.34
C ARG A 68 -8.05 0.07 -1.91
N GLY A 69 -9.38 0.17 -1.92
CA GLY A 69 -10.09 1.38 -1.44
C GLY A 69 -9.80 1.65 0.04
N LYS A 70 -9.88 0.61 0.89
CA LYS A 70 -9.53 0.72 2.32
C LYS A 70 -8.07 1.13 2.55
N ALA A 71 -7.14 0.60 1.74
CA ALA A 71 -5.73 0.98 1.81
C ALA A 71 -5.53 2.47 1.47
N ARG A 72 -6.22 3.01 0.45
CA ARG A 72 -6.16 4.45 0.11
C ARG A 72 -6.66 5.33 1.26
N ILE A 73 -7.76 4.95 1.91
CA ILE A 73 -8.29 5.68 3.08
C ILE A 73 -7.27 5.69 4.22
N ALA A 74 -6.62 4.55 4.50
CA ALA A 74 -5.60 4.46 5.54
C ALA A 74 -4.38 5.35 5.22
N VAL A 75 -3.94 5.39 3.96
CA VAL A 75 -2.87 6.29 3.53
C VAL A 75 -3.30 7.76 3.69
N ALA A 76 -4.52 8.12 3.30
CA ALA A 76 -5.04 9.48 3.47
C ALA A 76 -5.08 9.91 4.96
N GLN A 77 -5.47 9.01 5.87
CA GLN A 77 -5.40 9.23 7.31
C GLN A 77 -3.96 9.48 7.80
N GLN A 78 -2.99 8.69 7.31
CA GLN A 78 -1.58 8.86 7.67
C GLN A 78 -0.99 10.17 7.11
N THR A 79 -1.34 10.52 5.88
CA THR A 79 -0.97 11.80 5.25
C THR A 79 -1.54 12.98 6.03
N LEU A 80 -2.79 12.87 6.51
CA LEU A 80 -3.39 13.89 7.37
C LEU A 80 -2.67 14.05 8.71
N ARG A 81 -2.27 12.96 9.38
CA ARG A 81 -1.43 13.04 10.59
C ARG A 81 -0.17 13.87 10.35
N SER A 82 0.49 13.62 9.22
CA SER A 82 1.70 14.36 8.84
C SER A 82 1.41 15.83 8.57
N ALA A 83 0.26 16.14 7.94
CA ALA A 83 -0.17 17.51 7.71
C ALA A 83 -0.47 18.26 9.02
N VAL A 84 -1.10 17.59 10.00
CA VAL A 84 -1.36 18.14 11.33
C VAL A 84 -0.07 18.48 12.05
N THR A 85 0.95 17.61 11.98
CA THR A 85 2.27 17.91 12.55
C THR A 85 2.87 19.18 11.94
N GLY A 86 2.86 19.31 10.60
CA GLY A 86 3.33 20.52 9.92
C GLY A 86 2.57 21.78 10.36
N LEU A 87 1.25 21.68 10.49
CA LEU A 87 0.41 22.77 10.95
C LEU A 87 0.70 23.15 12.42
N SER A 88 0.92 22.17 13.30
CA SER A 88 1.26 22.42 14.70
C SER A 88 2.61 23.14 14.86
N LEU A 89 3.57 22.89 13.97
CA LEU A 89 4.84 23.61 13.93
C LEU A 89 4.61 25.06 13.53
N CYS A 90 3.89 25.30 12.43
CA CYS A 90 3.56 26.66 11.99
C CYS A 90 2.82 27.47 13.07
N LEU A 91 1.91 26.84 13.81
CA LEU A 91 1.20 27.47 14.93
C LEU A 91 2.11 27.74 16.13
N SER A 92 3.06 26.84 16.41
CA SER A 92 4.05 27.03 17.49
C SER A 92 4.99 28.20 17.20
N ASP A 93 5.30 28.43 15.93
CA ASP A 93 6.11 29.56 15.46
C ASP A 93 5.28 30.84 15.24
N ASN A 94 3.98 30.82 15.55
CA ASN A 94 3.04 31.94 15.33
C ASN A 94 3.07 32.47 13.88
N LEU A 95 3.25 31.56 12.92
CA LEU A 95 3.28 31.89 11.50
C LEU A 95 1.87 31.88 10.91
N PRO A 96 1.57 32.79 9.97
CA PRO A 96 0.29 32.77 9.27
C PRO A 96 0.15 31.48 8.46
N ILE A 97 -1.02 30.83 8.62
CA ILE A 97 -1.36 29.61 7.91
C ILE A 97 -2.07 29.94 6.61
N THR A 98 -1.64 29.31 5.52
CA THR A 98 -2.34 29.34 4.23
C THR A 98 -3.19 28.09 4.12
N GLY A 99 -4.49 28.26 3.88
CA GLY A 99 -5.41 27.14 3.67
C GLY A 99 -5.03 26.32 2.43
N PRO A 100 -5.29 25.00 2.43
CA PRO A 100 -4.92 24.16 1.30
C PRO A 100 -5.88 24.40 0.12
N ALA A 101 -5.40 24.35 -1.12
CA ALA A 101 -6.28 24.31 -2.29
C ALA A 101 -6.90 22.93 -2.52
N MET A 102 -7.92 22.87 -3.38
CA MET A 102 -8.59 21.65 -3.84
C MET A 102 -7.72 20.82 -4.80
N THR A 103 -6.51 20.50 -4.36
CA THR A 103 -5.54 19.67 -5.07
C THR A 103 -5.01 18.59 -4.12
N ASN A 104 -4.32 17.59 -4.65
CA ASN A 104 -3.72 16.54 -3.85
C ASN A 104 -2.46 16.99 -3.09
N THR A 105 -1.92 18.17 -3.40
CA THR A 105 -0.74 18.78 -2.74
C THR A 105 -1.06 20.07 -1.99
N GLY A 106 -2.33 20.51 -1.98
CA GLY A 106 -2.80 21.61 -1.14
C GLY A 106 -2.24 23.01 -1.48
N ALA A 107 -1.73 23.28 -2.68
CA ALA A 107 -1.11 24.57 -3.00
C ALA A 107 -2.13 25.73 -3.12
N GLY A 108 -2.17 26.67 -2.16
CA GLY A 108 -3.01 27.88 -2.20
C GLY A 108 -2.66 28.87 -3.34
N THR A 109 -3.45 29.94 -3.48
CA THR A 109 -3.27 30.96 -4.54
C THR A 109 -1.92 31.69 -4.38
N GLY A 110 -1.03 31.59 -5.38
CA GLY A 110 0.35 32.18 -5.36
C GLY A 110 1.51 31.17 -5.47
N ASN A 111 1.21 29.90 -5.74
CA ASN A 111 2.09 28.73 -5.90
C ASN A 111 3.64 28.90 -5.85
N THR A 112 4.22 28.50 -4.70
CA THR A 112 5.42 27.65 -4.62
C THR A 112 5.07 26.40 -3.77
N THR A 113 4.68 25.36 -4.50
CA THR A 113 4.34 23.97 -4.16
C THR A 113 3.92 23.68 -2.71
N GLY A 114 2.62 23.76 -2.43
CA GLY A 114 2.02 23.13 -1.25
C GLY A 114 2.35 23.77 0.10
N THR A 115 2.97 24.95 0.13
CA THR A 115 3.41 25.60 1.37
C THR A 115 2.23 25.94 2.31
N MET A 116 2.30 25.48 3.56
CA MET A 116 1.35 25.71 4.65
C MET A 116 1.58 27.06 5.35
N CYS A 117 2.85 27.44 5.54
CA CYS A 117 3.25 28.68 6.21
C CYS A 117 4.65 29.10 5.73
N ALA A 118 5.02 30.36 5.98
CA ALA A 118 6.28 30.97 5.53
C ALA A 118 7.58 30.35 6.11
N GLY A 119 7.50 29.22 6.83
CA GLY A 119 8.63 28.45 7.37
C GLY A 119 8.96 27.17 6.61
N GLY A 120 8.35 26.94 5.44
CA GLY A 120 8.68 25.81 4.56
C GLY A 120 7.94 24.50 4.85
N ALA A 121 7.02 24.47 5.83
CA ALA A 121 6.11 23.33 5.99
C ALA A 121 5.17 23.25 4.77
N THR A 122 5.01 22.07 4.19
CA THR A 122 4.17 21.84 3.00
C THR A 122 3.11 20.78 3.24
N TYR A 123 1.93 20.93 2.64
CA TYR A 123 0.90 19.90 2.57
C TYR A 123 1.45 18.65 1.87
N PRO A 124 1.47 17.50 2.56
CA PRO A 124 1.97 16.27 1.98
C PRO A 124 1.06 15.80 0.84
N LYS A 125 1.66 15.15 -0.16
CA LYS A 125 0.90 14.62 -1.29
C LYS A 125 -0.07 13.52 -0.82
N LEU A 126 -1.34 13.69 -1.15
CA LEU A 126 -2.38 12.68 -0.94
C LEU A 126 -2.33 11.58 -2.01
N PRO A 127 -2.91 10.40 -1.73
CA PRO A 127 -3.12 9.37 -2.75
C PRO A 127 -3.84 9.91 -3.99
N THR A 128 -3.64 9.25 -5.13
CA THR A 128 -4.36 9.60 -6.37
C THR A 128 -5.88 9.55 -6.14
N GLY A 129 -6.61 10.54 -6.66
CA GLY A 129 -8.05 10.65 -6.47
C GLY A 129 -8.48 11.28 -5.14
N TRP A 130 -7.54 11.70 -4.29
CA TRP A 130 -7.80 12.41 -3.03
C TRP A 130 -7.33 13.86 -3.09
N ILE A 131 -8.12 14.79 -2.55
CA ILE A 131 -7.79 16.22 -2.51
C ILE A 131 -8.13 16.85 -1.14
N TYR A 132 -7.45 17.95 -0.82
CA TYR A 132 -7.75 18.77 0.35
C TYR A 132 -8.98 19.67 0.13
N CYS A 133 -9.82 19.89 1.15
CA CYS A 133 -10.89 20.89 1.05
C CYS A 133 -10.33 22.32 1.31
N ASN A 134 -10.81 23.37 0.63
CA ASN A 134 -10.25 24.74 0.81
C ASN A 134 -11.11 25.72 1.64
N GLY A 135 -12.31 25.33 2.10
CA GLY A 135 -13.19 26.16 2.93
C GLY A 135 -13.87 27.36 2.23
N ALA A 136 -13.40 27.80 1.06
CA ALA A 136 -13.99 28.85 0.23
C ALA A 136 -15.16 28.33 -0.63
N VAL A 137 -15.22 27.03 -0.88
CA VAL A 137 -16.37 26.39 -1.54
C VAL A 137 -17.35 25.90 -0.47
N GLN A 138 -18.52 26.54 -0.37
CA GLN A 138 -19.71 25.91 0.20
C GLN A 138 -20.36 25.09 -0.92
N GLY A 139 -19.88 23.88 -1.14
CA GLY A 139 -20.38 23.02 -2.21
C GLY A 139 -20.23 21.55 -1.84
N THR A 140 -21.40 20.94 -1.62
CA THR A 140 -21.81 19.59 -2.04
C THR A 140 -20.79 18.46 -1.93
N GLY A 141 -21.20 17.42 -1.19
CA GLY A 141 -20.48 16.17 -1.00
C GLY A 141 -20.16 15.42 -2.29
N ALA A 142 -19.71 14.18 -2.12
CA ALA A 142 -19.13 13.37 -3.19
C ALA A 142 -20.18 12.98 -4.25
N GLY A 143 -20.29 13.81 -5.28
CA GLY A 143 -21.15 13.57 -6.42
C GLY A 143 -22.46 14.32 -6.31
N ASP A 144 -22.68 15.16 -7.31
CA ASP A 144 -23.91 15.91 -7.58
C ASP A 144 -24.23 17.11 -6.67
N SER A 145 -24.46 18.22 -7.36
CA SER A 145 -24.62 19.58 -6.86
C SER A 145 -25.96 19.85 -6.15
N THR A 146 -26.58 18.86 -5.50
CA THR A 146 -28.01 18.93 -5.14
C THR A 146 -28.38 18.37 -3.75
N ALA A 147 -27.52 18.48 -2.72
CA ALA A 147 -27.98 18.33 -1.33
C ALA A 147 -27.14 19.10 -0.28
N ALA A 148 -27.86 19.78 0.61
CA ALA A 148 -27.39 20.75 1.59
C ALA A 148 -26.70 20.16 2.85
N THR A 149 -25.66 19.34 2.70
CA THR A 149 -24.75 19.03 3.83
C THR A 149 -23.30 19.38 3.46
N PRO A 150 -22.60 20.25 4.22
CA PRO A 150 -21.25 20.68 3.88
C PRO A 150 -20.24 19.62 4.31
N VAL A 151 -20.02 18.61 3.48
CA VAL A 151 -19.12 17.49 3.76
C VAL A 151 -17.64 17.89 3.61
N CYS A 152 -17.32 18.85 2.74
CA CYS A 152 -15.93 19.25 2.45
C CYS A 152 -15.68 20.72 2.82
N ARG A 153 -15.65 21.06 4.11
CA ARG A 153 -15.43 22.46 4.55
C ARG A 153 -14.34 22.57 5.62
N ASN A 154 -13.25 23.25 5.31
CA ASN A 154 -12.19 23.57 6.27
C ASN A 154 -12.37 24.95 6.94
N SER A 155 -13.62 25.37 7.18
CA SER A 155 -13.91 26.72 7.68
C SER A 155 -13.21 27.06 9.00
N ALA A 156 -12.92 26.08 9.86
CA ALA A 156 -12.18 26.31 11.10
C ALA A 156 -10.68 26.62 10.89
N LEU A 157 -10.05 26.08 9.82
CA LEU A 157 -8.71 26.53 9.39
C LEU A 157 -8.76 27.96 8.88
N TYR A 158 -9.80 28.30 8.12
CA TYR A 158 -9.94 29.61 7.50
C TYR A 158 -10.26 30.72 8.51
N THR A 159 -11.03 30.42 9.56
CA THR A 159 -11.24 31.36 10.68
C THR A 159 -10.00 31.53 11.56
N GLN A 160 -8.95 30.74 11.32
CA GLN A 160 -7.65 30.78 12.01
C GLN A 160 -6.52 31.28 11.13
N PHE A 161 -6.85 32.06 10.10
CA PHE A 161 -6.03 33.22 9.76
C PHE A 161 -5.96 34.15 10.99
N GLN A 162 -5.30 33.69 12.07
CA GLN A 162 -5.21 34.43 13.30
C GLN A 162 -4.38 35.68 13.04
N PRO A 163 -4.86 36.87 13.43
CA PRO A 163 -3.97 38.00 13.60
C PRO A 163 -2.91 37.62 14.64
N ALA A 164 -1.65 37.92 14.34
CA ALA A 164 -0.50 37.57 15.17
C ALA A 164 -0.75 37.88 16.66
N GLY A 165 -0.46 36.93 17.55
CA GLY A 165 -0.42 37.17 19.01
C GLY A 165 -1.52 36.57 19.88
N THR A 166 -2.24 35.53 19.43
CA THR A 166 -3.22 34.82 20.28
C THR A 166 -2.69 33.46 20.76
N PRO A 167 -2.90 33.08 22.04
CA PRO A 167 -2.33 31.86 22.62
C PRO A 167 -2.98 30.57 22.08
N GLN A 168 -2.14 29.75 21.42
CA GLN A 168 -2.10 28.30 21.13
C GLN A 168 -3.32 27.34 21.23
N ALA A 169 -4.54 27.75 21.57
CA ALA A 169 -5.69 26.86 21.73
C ALA A 169 -6.80 27.14 20.70
N VAL A 170 -6.43 27.31 19.43
CA VAL A 170 -7.43 27.57 18.39
C VAL A 170 -7.84 26.25 17.70
N PRO A 171 -9.16 25.95 17.63
CA PRO A 171 -9.63 24.68 17.10
C PRO A 171 -9.56 24.63 15.57
N PHE A 172 -8.62 23.87 14.98
CA PHE A 172 -8.55 23.76 13.52
C PHE A 172 -9.11 22.43 12.99
N ARG A 173 -9.58 22.46 11.73
CA ARG A 173 -10.15 21.30 11.03
C ARG A 173 -9.58 21.12 9.64
N ILE A 174 -8.95 19.98 9.38
CA ILE A 174 -8.50 19.59 8.03
C ILE A 174 -9.34 18.41 7.55
N THR A 175 -9.97 18.58 6.40
CA THR A 175 -10.73 17.56 5.68
C THR A 175 -10.08 17.27 4.33
N VAL A 176 -10.02 15.99 3.99
CA VAL A 176 -9.67 15.47 2.66
C VAL A 176 -10.79 14.59 2.15
N TYR A 177 -10.97 14.54 0.83
CA TYR A 177 -12.02 13.75 0.22
C TYR A 177 -11.53 13.04 -1.05
N SER A 178 -12.20 11.95 -1.39
CA SER A 178 -12.09 11.29 -2.70
C SER A 178 -13.46 11.09 -3.34
N SER A 179 -13.61 11.55 -4.59
CA SER A 179 -14.80 11.29 -5.41
C SER A 179 -14.84 9.85 -5.95
N GLU A 180 -13.68 9.24 -6.19
CA GLU A 180 -13.57 7.85 -6.66
C GLU A 180 -14.00 6.87 -5.55
N ASP A 181 -13.45 7.05 -4.36
CA ASP A 181 -13.71 6.14 -3.25
C ASP A 181 -15.04 6.47 -2.55
N LYS A 182 -15.62 7.67 -2.76
CA LYS A 182 -16.78 8.19 -2.00
C LYS A 182 -16.56 8.21 -0.48
N TRP A 183 -15.35 8.58 -0.10
CA TRP A 183 -14.93 8.68 1.29
C TRP A 183 -14.35 10.05 1.60
N MET A 184 -14.54 10.46 2.85
CA MET A 184 -13.87 11.61 3.43
C MET A 184 -13.12 11.19 4.70
N VAL A 185 -12.03 11.90 4.97
CA VAL A 185 -11.31 11.79 6.24
C VAL A 185 -11.12 13.18 6.79
N GLN A 186 -11.45 13.33 8.06
CA GLN A 186 -11.40 14.61 8.74
C GLN A 186 -10.62 14.50 10.03
N TYR A 187 -9.81 15.51 10.26
CA TYR A 187 -9.14 15.78 11.51
C TYR A 187 -9.74 17.03 12.16
N ASN A 188 -10.18 16.89 13.40
CA ASN A 188 -10.63 18.01 14.22
C ASN A 188 -9.74 18.12 15.46
N MET A 189 -9.12 19.28 15.64
CA MET A 189 -8.53 19.67 16.90
C MET A 189 -9.52 20.57 17.65
N THR A 190 -9.94 20.13 18.83
CA THR A 190 -10.72 20.94 19.77
C THR A 190 -9.79 21.58 20.80
N THR A 191 -10.32 22.50 21.61
CA THR A 191 -9.59 23.17 22.71
C THR A 191 -9.12 22.21 23.82
N THR A 192 -9.59 20.96 23.79
CA THR A 192 -9.10 19.83 24.61
C THR A 192 -8.10 18.98 23.80
N PRO A 193 -7.04 18.43 24.41
CA PRO A 193 -5.93 17.78 23.70
C PRO A 193 -6.28 16.42 23.04
N SER A 194 -7.56 16.06 22.90
CA SER A 194 -7.98 14.82 22.24
C SER A 194 -8.31 15.06 20.77
N ALA A 195 -7.27 15.01 19.93
CA ALA A 195 -7.40 14.94 18.48
C ALA A 195 -8.37 13.82 18.04
N GLN A 196 -9.43 14.16 17.30
CA GLN A 196 -10.39 13.18 16.77
C GLN A 196 -10.20 13.00 15.27
N TYR A 197 -9.94 11.75 14.85
CA TYR A 197 -9.98 11.35 13.44
C TYR A 197 -11.35 10.74 13.16
N THR A 198 -12.08 11.32 12.22
CA THR A 198 -13.37 10.78 11.77
C THR A 198 -13.27 10.45 10.29
N SER A 199 -13.44 9.18 9.94
CA SER A 199 -13.65 8.74 8.56
C SER A 199 -15.12 8.40 8.37
N GLN A 200 -15.75 8.98 7.35
CA GLN A 200 -17.15 8.75 7.04
C GLN A 200 -17.31 8.55 5.54
N ALA A 201 -18.31 7.77 5.15
CA ALA A 201 -18.72 7.70 3.75
C ALA A 201 -19.26 9.07 3.34
N ALA A 202 -18.79 9.58 2.21
CA ALA A 202 -19.35 10.77 1.62
C ALA A 202 -20.61 10.32 0.85
N LEU A 203 -21.78 10.57 1.45
CA LEU A 203 -23.09 10.32 0.83
C LEU A 203 -23.28 11.24 -0.38
#